data_AF-A0A4V3P8G0-F1
#
_entry.id   AF-A0A4V3P8G0-F1
#
_cell.length_a   1.000
_cell.length_b   1.000
_cell.length_c   1.000
_cell.angle_alpha   90.00
_cell.angle_beta   90.00
_cell.angle_gamma   90.00
#
_symmetry.space_group_name_H-M   'P 1'
#
loop_
_entity.id
_entity.type
_entity.pdbx_description
1 polymer ?
#
loop_
_entity_poly.entity_id
_entity_poly.type
_entity_poly.pdbx_seq_one_letter_code
_entity_poly.pdbx_strand_id
1 'polypeptide(L)'
;GPKFIVVTHGSEGAVGYSKAHKVTVMPQKVKVVDTVGAGDTFNAGILASLHEQGLLTKAAIGYLPEDAIRKALELGARAAAVTVSRAGANPPWRHEIA
;
A
#
# COMPACT_ATOMS: atom_id res chain seq x y z
N GLY A 1 -8.61 -17.21 -10.23
CA GLY A 1 -9.05 -15.84 -9.88
C GLY A 1 -8.06 -15.14 -8.97
N PRO A 2 -8.28 -13.86 -8.65
CA PRO A 2 -7.47 -13.07 -7.72
C PRO A 2 -7.34 -13.76 -6.35
N LYS A 3 -6.20 -13.55 -5.70
CA LYS A 3 -5.89 -14.12 -4.36
C LYS A 3 -5.81 -13.06 -3.27
N PHE A 4 -5.45 -11.84 -3.67
CA PHE A 4 -5.41 -10.66 -2.84
C PHE A 4 -5.97 -9.50 -3.66
N ILE A 5 -6.90 -8.75 -3.08
CA ILE A 5 -7.58 -7.60 -3.69
C ILE A 5 -7.42 -6.43 -2.74
N VAL A 6 -7.09 -5.25 -3.25
CA VAL A 6 -7.02 -4.03 -2.44
C VAL A 6 -7.97 -2.98 -3.01
N VAL A 7 -8.72 -2.35 -2.12
CA VAL A 7 -9.61 -1.22 -2.44
C VAL A 7 -9.10 -0.01 -1.68
N THR A 8 -8.74 1.04 -2.42
CA THR A 8 -8.29 2.32 -1.86
C THR A 8 -9.47 3.28 -1.74
N HIS A 9 -9.59 3.95 -0.60
CA HIS A 9 -10.64 4.92 -0.28
C HIS A 9 -10.08 6.34 -0.06
N GLY A 10 -8.97 6.68 -0.74
CA GLY A 10 -8.33 8.00 -0.63
C GLY A 10 -8.01 8.36 0.83
N SER A 11 -8.62 9.44 1.33
CA SER A 11 -8.44 9.92 2.70
C SER A 11 -9.07 9.04 3.79
N GLU A 12 -9.79 7.97 3.42
CA GLU A 12 -10.31 6.96 4.35
C GLU A 12 -9.42 5.71 4.43
N GLY A 13 -8.34 5.64 3.65
CA GLY A 13 -7.32 4.60 3.74
C GLY A 13 -7.51 3.49 2.71
N ALA A 14 -7.28 2.24 3.11
CA ALA A 14 -7.39 1.10 2.21
C ALA A 14 -7.84 -0.17 2.93
N VAL A 15 -8.51 -1.04 2.18
CA VAL A 15 -8.94 -2.36 2.64
C VAL A 15 -8.36 -3.44 1.74
N GLY A 16 -7.60 -4.36 2.33
CA GLY A 16 -7.11 -5.57 1.68
C GLY A 16 -8.00 -6.77 2.00
N TYR A 17 -8.36 -7.53 0.95
CA TYR A 17 -9.17 -8.72 1.02
C TYR A 17 -8.37 -9.92 0.51
N SER A 18 -8.32 -10.98 1.31
CA SER A 18 -7.84 -12.31 0.90
C SER A 18 -8.94 -13.34 1.17
N LYS A 19 -8.65 -14.61 0.89
CA LYS A 19 -9.57 -15.71 1.24
C LYS A 19 -9.84 -15.79 2.76
N ALA A 20 -8.86 -15.43 3.57
CA ALA A 20 -8.89 -15.63 5.02
C ALA A 20 -9.05 -14.31 5.82
N HIS A 21 -8.69 -13.16 5.23
CA HIS A 21 -8.57 -11.91 5.96
C HIS A 21 -9.24 -10.75 5.24
N LYS A 22 -9.79 -9.83 6.04
CA LYS A 22 -10.17 -8.47 5.65
C LYS A 22 -9.41 -7.51 6.56
N VAL A 23 -8.49 -6.75 5.98
CA VAL A 23 -7.58 -5.87 6.73
C VAL A 23 -7.79 -4.44 6.30
N THR A 24 -8.15 -3.58 7.25
CA THR A 24 -8.26 -2.13 7.02
C THR A 24 -7.06 -1.42 7.62
N VAL A 25 -6.53 -0.43 6.89
CA VAL A 25 -5.52 0.51 7.38
C VAL A 25 -6.02 1.94 7.20
N MET A 26 -5.75 2.77 8.19
CA MET A 26 -6.04 4.20 8.12
C MET A 26 -4.91 4.91 7.36
N PRO A 27 -5.22 5.95 6.57
CA PRO A 27 -4.19 6.72 5.90
C PRO A 27 -3.49 7.66 6.89
N GLN A 28 -2.26 8.05 6.57
CA GLN A 28 -1.63 9.16 7.27
C GLN A 28 -2.26 10.48 6.79
N LYS A 29 -2.66 11.32 7.75
CA LYS A 29 -3.16 12.67 7.45
C LYS A 29 -1.99 13.55 7.03
N VAL A 30 -2.03 14.04 5.81
CA VAL A 30 -1.04 14.94 5.22
C VAL A 30 -1.74 16.15 4.60
N LYS A 31 -1.03 17.26 4.46
CA LYS A 31 -1.51 18.40 3.68
C LYS A 31 -1.42 18.04 2.20
N VAL A 32 -2.57 17.93 1.54
CA VAL A 32 -2.65 17.57 0.12
C VAL A 32 -2.21 18.77 -0.74
N VAL A 33 -1.33 18.50 -1.70
CA VAL A 33 -0.87 19.44 -2.73
C VAL A 33 -1.38 19.01 -4.10
N ASP A 34 -1.20 17.74 -4.46
CA ASP A 34 -1.63 17.11 -5.71
C ASP A 34 -1.97 15.64 -5.41
N THR A 35 -2.79 14.96 -6.21
CA THR A 35 -3.09 13.52 -6.04
C THR A 35 -2.62 12.65 -7.19
N VAL A 36 -2.02 13.26 -8.22
CA VAL A 36 -1.48 12.55 -9.39
C VAL A 36 -0.39 11.55 -8.93
N GLY A 37 -0.53 10.29 -9.35
CA GLY A 37 0.45 9.22 -9.05
C GLY A 37 0.36 8.61 -7.64
N ALA A 38 -0.62 9.01 -6.82
CA ALA A 38 -0.82 8.41 -5.49
C ALA A 38 -1.11 6.90 -5.57
N GLY A 39 -1.95 6.48 -6.51
CA GLY A 39 -2.29 5.08 -6.74
C GLY A 39 -1.08 4.24 -7.19
N ASP A 40 -0.26 4.77 -8.10
CA ASP A 40 0.95 4.10 -8.56
C ASP A 40 1.97 3.94 -7.43
N THR A 41 2.12 4.99 -6.59
CA THR A 41 2.98 4.92 -5.41
C THR A 41 2.46 3.91 -4.39
N PHE A 42 1.14 3.87 -4.19
CA PHE A 42 0.50 2.89 -3.30
C PHE A 42 0.76 1.46 -3.78
N ASN A 43 0.63 1.20 -5.09
CA ASN A 43 0.94 -0.09 -5.71
C ASN A 43 2.42 -0.46 -5.50
N ALA A 44 3.34 0.48 -5.73
CA ALA A 44 4.76 0.27 -5.50
C ALA A 44 5.06 -0.09 -4.04
N GLY A 45 4.44 0.60 -3.07
CA GLY A 45 4.61 0.30 -1.65
C GLY A 45 4.10 -1.09 -1.25
N ILE A 46 2.97 -1.55 -1.80
CA ILE A 46 2.49 -2.93 -1.59
C ILE A 46 3.50 -3.95 -2.12
N LEU A 47 3.92 -3.78 -3.37
CA LEU A 47 4.83 -4.73 -4.02
C LEU A 47 6.20 -4.74 -3.34
N ALA A 48 6.73 -3.57 -2.96
CA ALA A 48 7.98 -3.46 -2.22
C ALA A 48 7.89 -4.17 -0.86
N SER A 49 6.81 -3.97 -0.10
CA SER A 49 6.61 -4.63 1.19
C SER A 49 6.52 -6.15 1.05
N LEU A 50 5.76 -6.65 0.07
CA LEU A 50 5.66 -8.09 -0.17
C LEU A 50 6.98 -8.69 -0.66
N HIS A 51 7.77 -7.93 -1.42
CA HIS A 51 9.12 -8.32 -1.83
C HIS A 51 10.06 -8.44 -0.63
N GLU A 52 10.12 -7.42 0.23
CA GLU A 52 10.94 -7.40 1.44
C GLU A 52 10.58 -8.55 2.40
N GLN A 53 9.30 -8.95 2.41
CA GLN A 53 8.80 -10.08 3.19
C GLN A 53 9.05 -11.45 2.54
N GLY A 54 9.54 -11.51 1.30
CA GLY A 54 9.74 -12.77 0.56
C GLY A 54 8.44 -13.44 0.09
N LEU A 55 7.34 -12.67 -0.07
CA LEU A 55 5.99 -13.19 -0.33
C LEU A 55 5.51 -12.99 -1.79
N LEU A 56 6.37 -12.49 -2.69
CA LEU A 56 6.04 -12.30 -4.12
C LEU A 56 6.12 -13.59 -4.96
N THR A 57 5.47 -14.65 -4.50
CA THR A 57 5.24 -15.87 -5.30
C THR A 57 3.75 -16.17 -5.40
N LYS A 58 3.30 -16.82 -6.47
CA LYS A 58 1.88 -17.18 -6.61
C LYS A 58 1.37 -18.02 -5.43
N ALA A 59 2.22 -18.89 -4.88
CA ALA A 59 1.90 -19.70 -3.72
C ALA A 59 1.75 -18.84 -2.46
N ALA A 60 2.74 -17.99 -2.15
CA ALA A 60 2.71 -17.12 -0.97
C ALA A 60 1.55 -16.11 -1.02
N ILE A 61 1.29 -15.48 -2.18
CA ILE A 61 0.14 -14.58 -2.38
C ILE A 61 -1.19 -15.31 -2.14
N GLY A 62 -1.25 -16.62 -2.39
CA GLY A 62 -2.42 -17.46 -2.11
C GLY A 62 -2.75 -17.62 -0.62
N TYR A 63 -1.78 -17.38 0.27
CA TYR A 63 -1.87 -17.63 1.71
C TYR A 63 -1.20 -16.51 2.53
N LEU A 64 -1.39 -15.25 2.13
CA LEU A 64 -0.83 -14.12 2.87
C LEU A 64 -1.36 -14.08 4.31
N PRO A 65 -0.47 -14.04 5.33
CA PRO A 65 -0.91 -13.85 6.71
C PRO A 65 -1.41 -12.42 6.91
N GLU A 66 -2.27 -12.22 7.92
CA GLU A 66 -2.90 -10.92 8.19
C GLU A 66 -1.86 -9.80 8.40
N ASP A 67 -0.77 -10.10 9.13
CA ASP A 67 0.28 -9.13 9.44
C ASP A 67 1.02 -8.69 8.18
N ALA A 68 1.25 -9.61 7.23
CA ALA A 68 1.88 -9.28 5.96
C ALA A 68 0.99 -8.37 5.09
N ILE A 69 -0.31 -8.64 5.07
CA ILE A 69 -1.29 -7.78 4.40
C ILE A 69 -1.27 -6.39 5.03
N ARG A 70 -1.31 -6.30 6.37
CA ARG A 70 -1.29 -5.03 7.09
C ARG A 70 -0.02 -4.22 6.77
N LYS A 71 1.16 -4.84 6.88
CA LYS A 71 2.46 -4.22 6.55
C LYS A 71 2.51 -3.71 5.11
N ALA A 72 1.95 -4.46 4.16
CA ALA A 72 1.91 -4.06 2.75
C ALA A 72 0.99 -2.85 2.51
N LEU A 73 -0.21 -2.89 3.08
CA LEU A 73 -1.16 -1.77 3.00
C LEU A 73 -0.61 -0.51 3.67
N GLU A 74 0.02 -0.64 4.84
CA GLU A 74 0.63 0.48 5.57
C GLU A 74 1.79 1.11 4.80
N LEU A 75 2.67 0.31 4.18
CA LEU A 75 3.75 0.85 3.37
C LEU A 75 3.22 1.58 2.13
N GLY A 76 2.24 0.99 1.43
CA GLY A 76 1.55 1.65 0.32
C GLY A 76 0.92 2.97 0.74
N ALA A 77 0.21 3.00 1.86
CA ALA A 77 -0.46 4.20 2.38
C ALA A 77 0.54 5.30 2.77
N ARG A 78 1.63 4.95 3.47
CA ARG A 78 2.69 5.91 3.82
C ARG A 78 3.36 6.49 2.59
N ALA A 79 3.70 5.65 1.60
CA ALA A 79 4.36 6.11 0.39
C ALA A 79 3.45 7.06 -0.41
N ALA A 80 2.18 6.69 -0.60
CA ALA A 80 1.19 7.52 -1.28
C ALA A 80 0.93 8.85 -0.55
N ALA A 81 0.94 8.85 0.79
CA ALA A 81 0.79 10.07 1.59
C ALA A 81 1.91 11.08 1.30
N VAL A 82 3.14 10.61 1.09
CA VAL A 82 4.24 11.51 0.68
C VAL A 82 4.01 12.04 -0.74
N THR A 83 3.62 11.19 -1.68
CA THR A 83 3.32 11.63 -3.07
C THR A 83 2.27 12.73 -3.09
N VAL A 84 1.17 12.56 -2.33
CA VAL A 84 0.10 13.57 -2.36
C VAL A 84 0.45 14.89 -1.65
N SER A 85 1.55 14.90 -0.88
CA SER A 85 2.07 16.11 -0.23
C SER A 85 2.98 16.95 -1.13
N ARG A 86 3.23 16.50 -2.37
CA ARG A 86 4.13 17.11 -3.35
C ARG A 86 3.37 17.39 -4.65
N ALA A 87 3.92 18.25 -5.50
CA ALA A 87 3.35 18.51 -6.83
C ALA A 87 3.73 17.38 -7.81
N GLY A 88 2.76 16.90 -8.59
CA GLY A 88 2.92 15.82 -9.57
C GLY A 88 3.14 14.43 -8.98
N ALA A 89 3.36 13.45 -9.86
CA ALA A 89 3.72 12.08 -9.50
C ALA A 89 5.18 12.02 -8.99
N ASN A 90 5.38 12.41 -7.73
CA ASN A 90 6.68 12.46 -7.06
C ASN A 90 6.74 11.46 -5.88
N PRO A 91 6.97 10.16 -6.15
CA PRO A 91 7.02 9.13 -5.13
C PRO A 91 8.24 9.29 -4.20
N PRO A 92 8.15 8.82 -2.93
CA PRO A 92 9.26 8.91 -1.99
C PRO A 92 10.36 7.89 -2.26
N TRP A 93 11.58 8.24 -1.86
CA TRP A 93 12.67 7.31 -1.64
C TRP A 93 12.50 6.54 -0.32
N ARG A 94 13.15 5.38 -0.20
CA ARG A 94 13.05 4.54 1.01
C ARG A 94 13.48 5.26 2.29
N HIS A 95 14.50 6.11 2.22
CA HIS A 95 15.00 6.89 3.36
C HIS A 95 14.05 8.02 3.81
N GLU A 96 13.05 8.36 3.00
CA GLU A 96 12.05 9.39 3.35
C GLU A 96 10.86 8.80 4.13
N ILE A 97 10.76 7.46 4.20
CA ILE A 97 9.62 6.73 4.79
C ILE A 97 10.07 5.57 5.71
N ALA A 98 11.32 5.61 6.17
CA ALA A 98 11.92 4.64 7.09
C ALA A 98 11.47 4.87 8.54
#